data_AF-A0A2U3YRJ8-F1
#
_entry.id   AF-A0A2U3YRJ8-F1
#
_cell.length_a   1.000
_cell.length_b   1.000
_cell.length_c   1.000
_cell.angle_alpha   90.00
_cell.angle_beta   90.00
_cell.angle_gamma   90.00
#
_symmetry.space_group_name_H-M   'P 1'
#
loop_
_entity.id
_entity.type
_entity.pdbx_description
1 polymer ?
#
loop_
_entity_poly.entity_id
_entity_poly.type
_entity_poly.pdbx_seq_one_letter_code
_entity_poly.pdbx_strand_id
1 'polypeptide(L)'
;MGIPVLCTVDPAASCLRVCLPHRSVHILCGFIAGLESEFMETLSDEEVLLSLTQVLRRVTGNARLPAPRSMLRSCWYSAPYTRGSYSYVAVGSTGDDIDLLAQPLPEEGAKAQLQILFAGEATHRTFYSTTHGALLSGWREADRLIALQDPQAQLPGPWL
;
A
#
# COMPACT_ATOMS: atom_id res chain seq x y z
N MET A 1 22.57 -16.34 -8.50
CA MET A 1 22.67 -14.98 -7.92
C MET A 1 21.26 -14.43 -7.86
N GLY A 2 20.62 -14.54 -6.69
CA GLY A 2 19.25 -14.08 -6.51
C GLY A 2 19.27 -12.56 -6.33
N ILE A 3 18.54 -11.86 -7.19
CA ILE A 3 18.31 -10.41 -7.08
C ILE A 3 17.42 -10.21 -5.85
N PRO A 4 17.90 -9.62 -4.75
CA PRO A 4 17.07 -9.31 -3.60
C PRO A 4 16.50 -7.91 -3.83
N VAL A 5 15.69 -7.72 -4.86
CA VAL A 5 15.01 -6.45 -5.12
C VAL A 5 13.53 -6.69 -4.88
N LEU A 6 13.19 -6.85 -3.60
CA LEU A 6 11.83 -6.65 -3.16
C LEU A 6 11.79 -5.20 -2.69
N CYS A 7 11.16 -4.32 -3.46
CA CYS A 7 10.52 -3.15 -2.86
C CYS A 7 9.58 -3.73 -1.81
N THR A 8 10.02 -3.74 -0.55
CA THR A 8 9.25 -4.35 0.52
C THR A 8 7.98 -3.53 0.70
N VAL A 9 6.86 -4.22 0.82
CA VAL A 9 5.63 -3.62 1.28
C VAL A 9 5.90 -3.10 2.69
N ASP A 10 5.64 -1.82 2.94
CA ASP A 10 5.78 -1.24 4.25
C ASP A 10 4.84 -2.00 5.21
N PRO A 11 5.34 -2.56 6.32
CA PRO A 11 4.46 -3.01 7.40
C PRO A 11 3.65 -1.82 7.98
N ALA A 12 4.06 -0.58 7.74
CA ALA A 12 3.65 0.58 8.49
C ALA A 12 2.44 1.35 7.93
N ALA A 13 1.26 0.73 7.89
CA ALA A 13 0.01 1.46 8.18
C ALA A 13 -1.18 0.50 8.29
N SER A 14 -1.39 -0.05 9.48
CA SER A 14 -2.70 -0.60 9.83
C SER A 14 -3.60 0.54 10.30
N CYS A 15 -4.73 0.69 9.61
CA CYS A 15 -5.75 1.67 9.94
C CYS A 15 -6.72 1.06 10.96
N LEU A 16 -6.91 1.78 12.06
CA LEU A 16 -7.85 1.44 13.11
C LEU A 16 -9.00 2.44 13.09
N ARG A 17 -10.23 1.99 12.83
CA ARG A 17 -11.44 2.81 12.95
C ARG A 17 -12.28 2.31 14.11
N VAL A 18 -12.60 3.20 15.02
CA VAL A 18 -13.24 2.84 16.29
C VAL A 18 -14.50 3.66 16.47
N CYS A 19 -15.62 2.99 16.77
CA CYS A 19 -16.93 3.61 16.97
C CYS A 19 -17.22 3.74 18.47
N LEU A 20 -17.54 4.94 18.94
CA LEU A 20 -17.81 5.22 20.35
C LEU A 20 -19.27 4.92 20.74
N PRO A 21 -19.56 4.57 21.99
CA PRO A 21 -20.92 4.21 22.42
C PRO A 21 -21.77 5.46 22.66
N HIS A 22 -22.52 5.89 21.64
CA HIS A 22 -23.82 6.61 21.75
C HIS A 22 -24.51 6.59 20.38
N ARG A 23 -25.79 7.00 20.29
CA ARG A 23 -26.61 7.05 19.05
C ARG A 23 -26.10 8.04 17.96
N SER A 24 -24.80 8.32 17.93
CA SER A 24 -24.13 9.32 17.12
C SER A 24 -22.93 8.69 16.41
N VAL A 25 -22.66 9.14 15.18
CA VAL A 25 -21.55 8.74 14.28
C VAL A 25 -20.18 9.27 14.75
N HIS A 26 -19.80 9.01 16.01
CA HIS A 26 -18.48 9.39 16.51
C HIS A 26 -17.46 8.29 16.19
N ILE A 27 -16.65 8.55 15.16
CA ILE A 27 -15.58 7.67 14.69
C ILE A 27 -14.24 8.31 15.05
N LEU A 28 -13.37 7.55 15.69
CA LEU A 28 -11.96 7.86 15.82
C LEU A 28 -11.17 6.98 14.85
N CYS A 29 -10.26 7.59 14.10
CA CYS A 29 -9.33 6.87 13.22
C CYS A 29 -7.92 7.00 13.78
N GLY A 30 -7.23 5.87 13.93
CA GLY A 30 -5.84 5.79 14.38
C GLY A 30 -5.01 4.99 13.38
N PHE A 31 -3.70 5.18 13.44
CA PHE A 31 -2.73 4.49 12.61
C PHE A 31 -1.70 3.80 13.50
N ILE A 32 -1.39 2.56 13.16
CA ILE A 32 -0.28 1.82 13.76
C ILE A 32 0.67 1.45 12.63
N ALA A 33 1.94 1.73 12.87
CA ALA A 33 3.02 1.65 11.91
C ALA A 33 4.14 0.76 12.46
N GLY A 34 5.01 0.24 11.61
CA GLY A 34 6.15 -0.58 12.00
C GLY A 34 5.79 -2.02 12.36
N LEU A 35 6.69 -2.69 13.10
CA LEU A 35 6.50 -4.08 13.55
C LEU A 35 5.30 -4.23 14.49
N GLU A 36 4.89 -3.14 15.13
CA GLU A 36 3.73 -3.07 16.00
C GLU A 36 2.42 -3.28 15.23
N SER A 37 2.36 -2.94 13.93
CA SER A 37 1.18 -3.19 13.11
C SER A 37 1.00 -4.69 12.86
N GLU A 38 2.09 -5.39 12.55
CA GLU A 38 2.12 -6.84 12.35
C GLU A 38 1.77 -7.58 13.64
N PHE A 39 2.36 -7.14 14.76
CA PHE A 39 2.04 -7.70 16.07
C PHE A 39 0.57 -7.51 16.44
N MET A 40 0.00 -6.33 16.17
CA MET A 40 -1.43 -6.07 16.42
C MET A 40 -2.34 -7.03 15.63
N GLU A 41 -1.97 -7.46 14.43
CA GLU A 41 -2.78 -8.42 13.65
C GLU A 41 -2.89 -9.79 14.37
N THR A 42 -1.95 -10.14 15.24
CA THR A 42 -1.98 -11.38 16.04
C THR A 42 -2.90 -11.31 17.26
N LEU A 43 -3.29 -10.11 17.68
CA LEU A 43 -4.12 -9.89 18.86
C LEU A 43 -5.60 -10.02 18.54
N SER A 44 -6.40 -10.34 19.55
CA SER A 44 -7.86 -10.30 19.47
C SER A 44 -8.37 -8.85 19.46
N ASP A 45 -9.57 -8.65 18.91
CA ASP A 45 -10.21 -7.33 18.90
C ASP A 45 -10.44 -6.77 20.32
N GLU A 46 -10.68 -7.65 21.30
CA GLU A 46 -10.87 -7.29 22.71
C GLU A 46 -9.58 -6.71 23.32
N GLU A 47 -8.45 -7.37 23.13
CA GLU A 47 -7.15 -6.91 23.63
C GLU A 47 -6.76 -5.54 23.05
N VAL A 48 -7.02 -5.35 21.75
CA VAL A 48 -6.75 -4.07 21.07
C VAL A 48 -7.68 -2.98 21.60
N LEU A 49 -8.98 -3.25 21.76
CA LEU A 49 -9.95 -2.29 22.28
C LEU A 49 -9.65 -1.88 23.73
N LEU A 50 -9.27 -2.83 24.58
CA LEU A 50 -8.87 -2.57 25.96
C LEU A 50 -7.63 -1.66 26.01
N SER A 51 -6.60 -2.01 25.24
CA SER A 51 -5.36 -1.24 25.15
C SER A 51 -5.62 0.18 24.63
N LEU A 52 -6.41 0.32 23.56
CA LEU A 52 -6.80 1.62 23.02
C LEU A 52 -7.57 2.46 24.05
N THR A 53 -8.51 1.86 24.78
CA THR A 53 -9.29 2.56 25.82
C THR A 53 -8.38 3.11 26.92
N GLN A 54 -7.37 2.33 27.34
CA GLN A 54 -6.40 2.77 28.34
C GLN A 54 -5.55 3.94 27.84
N VAL A 55 -5.07 3.88 26.59
CA VAL A 55 -4.33 4.98 25.95
C VAL A 55 -5.20 6.24 25.88
N LEU A 56 -6.43 6.13 25.41
CA LEU A 56 -7.34 7.27 25.29
C LEU A 56 -7.65 7.90 26.66
N ARG A 57 -7.90 7.10 27.70
CA ARG A 57 -8.10 7.61 29.07
C ARG A 57 -6.87 8.37 29.58
N ARG A 58 -5.67 7.85 29.31
CA ARG A 58 -4.41 8.48 29.72
C ARG A 58 -4.16 9.79 28.99
N VAL A 59 -4.31 9.81 27.66
CA VAL A 59 -4.06 11.00 26.83
C VAL A 59 -5.10 12.10 27.09
N THR A 60 -6.36 11.73 27.31
CA THR A 60 -7.44 12.70 27.59
C THR A 60 -7.51 13.13 29.06
N GLY A 61 -6.79 12.45 29.97
CA GLY A 61 -6.93 12.64 31.41
C GLY A 61 -8.29 12.24 31.98
N ASN A 62 -9.15 11.59 31.19
CA ASN A 62 -10.51 11.22 31.60
C ASN A 62 -10.61 9.71 31.87
N ALA A 63 -10.43 9.31 33.13
CA ALA A 63 -10.54 7.91 33.56
C ALA A 63 -11.94 7.30 33.33
N ARG A 64 -12.98 8.13 33.18
CA ARG A 64 -14.37 7.69 32.96
C ARG A 64 -14.74 7.58 31.49
N LEU A 65 -13.80 7.78 30.57
CA LEU A 65 -14.05 7.59 29.14
C LEU A 65 -14.55 6.15 28.89
N PRO A 66 -15.73 5.96 28.27
CA PRO A 66 -16.25 4.63 28.02
C PRO A 66 -15.41 3.90 26.97
N ALA A 67 -15.37 2.58 27.06
CA ALA A 67 -14.76 1.76 26.01
C ALA A 67 -15.54 1.94 24.69
N PRO A 68 -14.88 1.89 23.54
CA PRO A 68 -15.57 1.90 22.26
C PRO A 68 -16.55 0.75 22.11
N ARG A 69 -17.61 0.96 21.32
CA ARG A 69 -18.64 -0.04 21.05
C ARG A 69 -18.18 -1.08 20.03
N SER A 70 -17.43 -0.65 19.02
CA SER A 70 -16.92 -1.53 17.97
C SER A 70 -15.66 -0.97 17.35
N MET A 71 -14.93 -1.85 16.66
CA MET A 71 -13.68 -1.57 15.98
C MET A 71 -13.72 -2.21 14.59
N LEU A 72 -13.18 -1.50 13.61
CA LEU A 72 -12.78 -2.02 12.32
C LEU A 72 -11.27 -1.82 12.22
N ARG A 73 -10.54 -2.90 12.02
CA ARG A 73 -9.10 -2.87 11.79
C ARG A 73 -8.78 -3.47 10.43
N SER A 74 -7.80 -2.90 9.75
CA SER A 74 -7.19 -3.55 8.60
C SER A 74 -6.15 -4.57 9.05
N CYS A 75 -6.04 -5.68 8.33
CA CYS A 75 -4.96 -6.65 8.46
C CYS A 75 -4.21 -6.76 7.12
N TRP A 76 -3.54 -5.68 6.71
CA TRP A 76 -2.93 -5.59 5.38
C TRP A 76 -1.77 -6.56 5.22
N TYR A 77 -1.01 -6.80 6.29
CA TYR A 77 0.17 -7.68 6.27
C TYR A 77 -0.21 -9.14 6.04
N SER A 78 -1.18 -9.66 6.82
CA SER A 78 -1.65 -11.04 6.67
C SER A 78 -2.61 -11.26 5.51
N ALA A 79 -3.14 -10.20 4.89
CA ALA A 79 -4.07 -10.32 3.77
C ALA A 79 -3.38 -10.93 2.52
N PRO A 80 -3.94 -12.01 1.94
CA PRO A 80 -3.24 -12.85 0.95
C PRO A 80 -2.90 -12.14 -0.36
N TYR A 81 -3.68 -11.11 -0.73
CA TYR A 81 -3.57 -10.39 -2.00
C TYR A 81 -2.82 -9.06 -1.91
N THR A 82 -2.54 -8.56 -0.71
CA THR A 82 -1.82 -7.29 -0.50
C THR A 82 -0.49 -7.50 0.19
N ARG A 83 -0.42 -8.41 1.16
CA ARG A 83 0.81 -8.81 1.88
C ARG A 83 1.60 -7.63 2.49
N GLY A 84 0.87 -6.57 2.84
CA GLY A 84 1.36 -5.31 3.35
C GLY A 84 0.59 -4.12 2.77
N SER A 85 1.03 -2.91 3.09
CA SER A 85 0.27 -1.68 2.81
C SER A 85 0.59 -1.07 1.44
N TYR A 86 1.80 -0.55 1.28
CA TYR A 86 2.31 0.09 0.06
C TYR A 86 3.84 0.05 0.04
N SER A 87 4.47 0.22 -1.12
CA SER A 87 5.92 0.21 -1.26
C SER A 87 6.61 1.35 -0.51
N TYR A 88 7.88 1.17 -0.16
CA TYR A 88 8.77 2.24 0.30
C TYR A 88 10.22 1.92 -0.10
N VAL A 89 11.09 2.94 -0.14
CA VAL A 89 12.52 2.74 -0.42
C VAL A 89 13.23 2.33 0.87
N ALA A 90 13.45 1.03 1.02
CA ALA A 90 14.12 0.46 2.18
C ALA A 90 15.59 0.88 2.28
N VAL A 91 16.18 0.74 3.47
CA VAL A 91 17.62 0.98 3.65
C VAL A 91 18.41 0.04 2.73
N GLY A 92 19.24 0.63 1.87
CA GLY A 92 20.01 -0.10 0.85
C GLY A 92 19.33 -0.23 -0.51
N SER A 93 18.07 0.20 -0.64
CA SER A 93 17.35 0.31 -1.90
C SER A 93 17.46 1.74 -2.47
N THR A 94 17.21 1.89 -3.76
CA THR A 94 17.19 3.18 -4.45
C THR A 94 16.00 3.28 -5.41
N GLY A 95 15.76 4.47 -5.96
CA GLY A 95 14.76 4.63 -7.03
C GLY A 95 15.03 3.78 -8.26
N ASP A 96 16.26 3.30 -8.46
CA ASP A 96 16.61 2.45 -9.59
C ASP A 96 15.97 1.05 -9.47
N ASP A 97 15.67 0.60 -8.25
CA ASP A 97 14.93 -0.64 -8.00
C ASP A 97 13.48 -0.54 -8.50
N ILE A 98 12.87 0.65 -8.38
CA ILE A 98 11.53 0.93 -8.89
C ILE A 98 11.55 0.95 -10.43
N ASP A 99 12.56 1.57 -11.03
CA ASP A 99 12.73 1.60 -12.48
C ASP A 99 12.99 0.20 -13.04
N LEU A 100 13.73 -0.63 -12.32
CA LEU A 100 13.96 -2.04 -12.64
C LEU A 100 12.64 -2.84 -12.59
N LEU A 101 11.84 -2.65 -11.54
CA LEU A 101 10.54 -3.31 -11.41
C LEU A 101 9.55 -2.89 -12.52
N ALA A 102 9.71 -1.69 -13.07
CA ALA A 102 8.92 -1.18 -14.19
C ALA A 102 9.38 -1.69 -15.56
N GLN A 103 10.47 -2.47 -15.65
CA GLN A 103 10.95 -2.98 -16.94
C GLN A 103 10.09 -4.14 -17.45
N PRO A 104 9.72 -4.13 -18.73
CA PRO A 104 9.00 -5.24 -19.34
C PRO A 104 9.90 -6.47 -19.49
N LEU A 105 9.29 -7.65 -19.56
CA LEU A 105 9.97 -8.92 -19.85
C LEU A 105 9.40 -9.56 -21.13
N PRO A 106 10.24 -10.11 -22.04
CA PRO A 106 11.70 -10.04 -22.04
C PRO A 106 12.22 -8.63 -22.36
N GLU A 107 13.45 -8.33 -21.94
CA GLU A 107 14.13 -7.06 -22.26
C GLU A 107 14.24 -6.84 -23.78
N GLU A 108 14.25 -5.57 -24.20
CA GLU A 108 14.28 -5.16 -25.60
C GLU A 108 15.40 -5.87 -26.39
N GLY A 109 15.05 -6.42 -27.56
CA GLY A 109 15.97 -7.17 -28.43
C GLY A 109 15.62 -8.66 -28.55
N ALA A 110 14.81 -9.20 -27.65
CA ALA A 110 14.09 -10.44 -27.91
C ALA A 110 13.00 -10.15 -28.96
N LYS A 111 13.02 -10.84 -30.10
CA LYS A 111 11.96 -10.84 -31.14
C LYS A 111 10.63 -11.44 -30.64
N ALA A 112 10.32 -11.30 -29.36
CA ALA A 112 9.18 -11.89 -28.71
C ALA A 112 7.97 -10.97 -28.89
N GLN A 113 6.98 -11.47 -29.61
CA GLN A 113 5.67 -10.84 -29.77
C GLN A 113 4.87 -10.80 -28.46
N LEU A 114 5.29 -11.56 -27.44
CA LEU A 114 4.68 -11.61 -26.12
C LEU A 114 5.57 -10.86 -25.11
N GLN A 115 5.03 -9.79 -24.51
CA GLN A 115 5.66 -9.06 -23.40
C GLN A 115 4.81 -9.14 -22.13
N ILE A 116 5.48 -9.25 -21.00
CA ILE A 116 4.93 -9.08 -19.65
C ILE A 116 5.27 -7.67 -19.22
N LEU A 117 4.25 -6.88 -18.90
CA LEU A 117 4.35 -5.49 -18.47
C LEU A 117 4.01 -5.38 -16.98
N PHE A 118 4.64 -4.44 -16.28
CA PHE A 118 4.46 -4.25 -14.84
C PHE A 118 3.93 -2.85 -14.53
N ALA A 119 2.68 -2.78 -14.07
CA ALA A 119 2.03 -1.57 -13.58
C ALA A 119 1.71 -1.70 -12.09
N GLY A 120 1.42 -0.58 -11.43
CA GLY A 120 1.12 -0.50 -10.01
C GLY A 120 1.86 0.62 -9.30
N GLU A 121 1.54 0.84 -8.03
CA GLU A 121 2.15 1.93 -7.24
C GLU A 121 3.67 1.74 -7.10
N ALA A 122 4.13 0.50 -6.96
CA ALA A 122 5.55 0.18 -6.77
C ALA A 122 6.40 0.35 -8.05
N THR A 123 5.81 0.72 -9.19
CA THR A 123 6.53 0.84 -10.47
C THR A 123 6.64 2.29 -10.95
N HIS A 124 6.27 3.28 -10.14
CA HIS A 124 6.35 4.70 -10.50
C HIS A 124 7.37 5.47 -9.65
N ARG A 125 8.57 5.74 -10.19
CA ARG A 125 9.71 6.35 -9.44
C ARG A 125 9.37 7.59 -8.62
N THR A 126 8.57 8.52 -9.17
CA THR A 126 8.26 9.79 -8.49
C THR A 126 7.08 9.71 -7.53
N PHE A 127 6.16 8.76 -7.72
CA PHE A 127 4.85 8.72 -7.07
C PHE A 127 4.52 7.33 -6.54
N TYR A 128 5.54 6.58 -6.11
CA TYR A 128 5.37 5.30 -5.44
C TYR A 128 4.56 5.50 -4.13
N SER A 129 3.96 4.41 -3.64
CA SER A 129 3.03 4.41 -2.49
C SER A 129 1.71 5.14 -2.69
N THR A 130 1.38 5.59 -3.91
CA THR A 130 0.18 6.41 -4.16
C THR A 130 -0.75 5.82 -5.22
N THR A 131 -2.04 6.14 -5.09
CA THR A 131 -3.06 5.77 -6.08
C THR A 131 -2.82 6.44 -7.43
N HIS A 132 -2.38 7.72 -7.45
CA HIS A 132 -2.11 8.40 -8.72
C HIS A 132 -0.86 7.84 -9.40
N GLY A 133 0.17 7.43 -8.65
CA GLY A 133 1.31 6.70 -9.21
C GLY A 133 0.90 5.38 -9.87
N ALA A 134 0.00 4.62 -9.23
CA ALA A 134 -0.58 3.41 -9.82
C ALA A 134 -1.39 3.68 -11.11
N LEU A 135 -2.15 4.77 -11.14
CA LEU A 135 -2.88 5.19 -12.33
C LEU A 135 -1.92 5.54 -13.47
N LEU A 136 -0.91 6.38 -13.19
CA LEU A 136 0.07 6.84 -14.16
C LEU A 136 0.92 5.67 -14.70
N SER A 137 1.31 4.72 -13.85
CA SER A 137 2.02 3.52 -14.33
C SER A 137 1.12 2.61 -15.18
N GLY A 138 -0.18 2.55 -14.88
CA GLY A 138 -1.17 1.88 -15.72
C GLY A 138 -1.25 2.48 -17.13
N TRP A 139 -1.32 3.81 -17.25
CA TRP A 139 -1.27 4.49 -18.54
C TRP A 139 0.04 4.25 -19.28
N ARG A 140 1.18 4.31 -18.58
CA ARG A 140 2.49 4.01 -19.16
C ARG A 140 2.55 2.62 -19.80
N GLU A 141 2.06 1.58 -19.12
CA GLU A 141 2.06 0.22 -19.68
C GLU A 141 1.02 0.05 -20.79
N ALA A 142 -0.12 0.76 -20.72
CA ALA A 142 -1.10 0.76 -21.80
C ALA A 142 -0.51 1.38 -23.10
N ASP A 143 0.20 2.50 -22.98
CA ASP A 143 0.86 3.16 -24.10
C ASP A 143 1.96 2.27 -24.70
N ARG A 144 2.74 1.57 -23.87
CA ARG A 144 3.71 0.54 -24.33
C ARG A 144 3.01 -0.57 -25.10
N LEU A 145 1.89 -1.09 -24.59
CA LEU A 145 1.14 -2.16 -25.24
C LEU A 145 0.59 -1.73 -26.61
N ILE A 146 0.06 -0.50 -26.70
CA ILE A 146 -0.43 0.08 -27.96
C ILE A 146 0.72 0.18 -28.96
N ALA A 147 1.88 0.72 -28.55
CA ALA A 147 3.05 0.86 -29.42
C ALA A 147 3.60 -0.49 -29.93
N LEU A 148 3.49 -1.56 -29.14
CA LEU A 148 3.86 -2.92 -29.55
C LEU A 148 2.90 -3.50 -30.59
N GLN A 149 1.60 -3.22 -30.48
CA GLN A 149 0.58 -3.77 -31.37
C GLN A 149 0.48 -2.98 -32.68
N ASP A 150 0.61 -1.65 -32.60
CA ASP A 150 0.57 -0.75 -33.74
C ASP A 150 1.64 0.34 -33.58
N PRO A 151 2.82 0.15 -34.21
CA PRO A 151 3.91 1.13 -34.17
C PRO A 151 3.58 2.47 -34.82
N GLN A 152 2.48 2.56 -35.58
CA GLN A 152 2.00 3.79 -36.20
C GLN A 152 0.84 4.43 -35.43
N ALA A 153 0.36 3.80 -34.34
CA ALA A 153 -0.68 4.37 -33.51
C ALA A 153 -0.19 5.67 -32.88
N GLN A 154 -0.95 6.74 -33.14
CA GLN A 154 -0.71 8.01 -32.50
C GLN A 154 -1.21 7.89 -31.06
N LEU A 155 -0.28 7.90 -30.11
CA LEU A 155 -0.65 7.88 -28.70
C LEU A 155 -1.58 9.05 -28.41
N PRO A 156 -2.66 8.83 -27.63
CA PRO A 156 -3.45 9.94 -27.13
C PRO A 156 -2.50 10.95 -26.46
N GLY A 157 -2.79 12.25 -26.62
CA GLY A 157 -2.05 13.30 -25.95
C GLY A 157 -1.96 13.05 -24.43
N PRO A 158 -1.08 13.78 -23.71
CA PRO A 158 -0.91 13.56 -22.27
C PRO A 158 -2.28 13.47 -21.60
N TRP A 159 -2.46 12.41 -20.80
CA TRP A 159 -3.72 12.10 -20.13
C TRP A 159 -4.11 13.13 -19.04
N LEU A 160 -3.48 14.32 -19.05
CA LEU A 160 -3.64 15.46 -18.15
C LEU A 160 -3.57 16.79 -18.92
#